data_AF-C0DZL5-F1
#
_entry.id   AF-C0DZL5-F1
#
_cell.length_a   1.000
_cell.length_b   1.000
_cell.length_c   1.000
_cell.angle_alpha   90.00
_cell.angle_beta   90.00
_cell.angle_gamma   90.00
#
_symmetry.space_group_name_H-M   'P 1'
#
loop_
_entity.id
_entity.type
_entity.pdbx_description
1 polymer ?
#
loop_
_entity_poly.entity_id
_entity_poly.type
_entity_poly.pdbx_seq_one_letter_code
_entity_poly.pdbx_strand_id
1 'polypeptide(L)'
;MVQRFKPISDDCHITSEFATGHPGVDFGRDGGSGDQPVFAAQAGLVTHAGAAQGFGGPAPAGWIVIDHPTAAGSGTTVYGSIIAEVAEGEWVRAGQRIARINPDPNTNGGTAPHLHFQVHPFVWQPGSQIDPVAWLDDAPTPTPAQSNPPICYGVDLSNHQPDINLKTIAEEGFEFAILKATEGTWLDPCFQQHYSAAREAGLHTAAYAYVRSETSPQEHADALDNVVRAAAGDMSVPICLDIESGSGTDPDHWRAIHDEFTSRGYQVILTYLPRWYWQQVGSPDLADTGLPPLWSSHYVEPQQGYASAIYQRAGTGGWRSYGGLLVDLWQFSSEATVAGHTIDVNAYLGDPRDLFG
;
A
#
# COMPACT_ATOMS: atom_id res chain seq x y z
N MET A 1 14.52 -2.28 9.52
CA MET A 1 14.86 -3.66 9.11
C MET A 1 13.80 -4.06 8.10
N VAL A 2 14.18 -4.62 6.95
CA VAL A 2 13.23 -4.99 5.90
C VAL A 2 12.38 -6.16 6.40
N GLN A 3 11.07 -6.03 6.38
CA GLN A 3 10.19 -7.09 6.83
C GLN A 3 10.13 -8.19 5.77
N ARG A 4 10.39 -9.43 6.19
CA ARG A 4 10.30 -10.62 5.34
C ARG A 4 9.38 -11.66 5.96
N PHE A 5 8.83 -12.51 5.12
CA PHE A 5 8.06 -13.68 5.52
C PHE A 5 8.46 -14.90 4.71
N LYS A 6 8.26 -16.10 5.27
CA LYS A 6 8.30 -17.32 4.47
C LYS A 6 7.22 -17.26 3.39
N PRO A 7 7.49 -17.75 2.17
CA PRO A 7 6.53 -17.70 1.07
C PRO A 7 5.45 -18.80 1.16
N ILE A 8 5.47 -19.64 2.20
CA ILE A 8 4.60 -20.79 2.40
C ILE A 8 4.34 -21.01 3.90
N SER A 9 3.38 -21.87 4.24
CA SER A 9 3.04 -22.25 5.61
C SER A 9 4.09 -23.16 6.28
N ASP A 10 4.15 -23.13 7.62
CA ASP A 10 5.13 -23.89 8.43
C ASP A 10 5.04 -25.41 8.33
N ASP A 11 3.94 -25.94 7.80
CA ASP A 11 3.76 -27.38 7.57
C ASP A 11 4.32 -27.86 6.23
N CYS A 12 4.98 -26.97 5.46
CA CYS A 12 5.79 -27.34 4.30
C CYS A 12 7.28 -27.37 4.67
N HIS A 13 8.04 -28.24 4.00
CA HIS A 13 9.49 -28.39 4.19
C HIS A 13 10.22 -28.27 2.86
N ILE A 14 11.55 -28.12 2.92
CA ILE A 14 12.40 -28.09 1.72
C ILE A 14 12.43 -29.48 1.08
N THR A 15 11.92 -29.59 -0.14
CA THR A 15 11.95 -30.83 -0.93
C THR A 15 13.14 -30.89 -1.89
N SER A 16 13.68 -29.72 -2.27
CA SER A 16 14.89 -29.59 -3.09
C SER A 16 15.70 -28.35 -2.66
N GLU A 17 16.98 -28.55 -2.37
CA GLU A 17 17.89 -27.48 -1.91
C GLU A 17 18.43 -26.61 -3.05
N PHE A 18 18.90 -25.40 -2.71
CA PHE A 18 19.61 -24.51 -3.63
C PHE A 18 20.96 -25.11 -4.06
N ALA A 19 21.20 -25.17 -5.37
CA ALA A 19 22.44 -25.74 -5.93
C ALA A 19 22.76 -25.21 -7.33
N THR A 20 23.98 -25.45 -7.82
CA THR A 20 24.45 -25.02 -9.15
C THR A 20 23.59 -25.49 -10.33
N GLY A 21 22.75 -26.53 -10.16
CA GLY A 21 21.78 -27.00 -11.15
C GLY A 21 20.31 -26.76 -10.78
N HIS A 22 20.06 -26.13 -9.63
CA HIS A 22 18.73 -25.83 -9.11
C HIS A 22 18.74 -24.41 -8.54
N PRO A 23 18.48 -23.39 -9.38
CA PRO A 23 18.66 -21.97 -9.03
C PRO A 23 17.48 -21.45 -8.20
N GLY A 24 17.16 -22.12 -7.10
CA GLY A 24 16.08 -21.80 -6.17
C GLY A 24 15.98 -22.87 -5.08
N VAL A 25 14.95 -22.79 -4.26
CA VAL A 25 14.57 -23.82 -3.28
C VAL A 25 13.15 -24.27 -3.57
N ASP A 26 12.89 -25.57 -3.44
CA ASP A 26 11.54 -26.10 -3.55
C ASP A 26 10.96 -26.33 -2.16
N PHE A 27 9.77 -25.78 -1.91
CA PHE A 27 8.99 -26.05 -0.71
C PHE A 27 7.79 -26.92 -1.04
N GLY A 28 7.54 -27.94 -0.22
CA GLY A 28 6.40 -28.83 -0.42
C GLY A 28 6.08 -29.71 0.78
N ARG A 29 5.28 -30.74 0.53
CA ARG A 29 4.90 -31.77 1.50
C ARG A 29 5.07 -33.14 0.88
N ASP A 30 5.19 -34.15 1.73
CA ASP A 30 5.11 -35.54 1.29
C ASP A 30 3.76 -35.80 0.61
N GLY A 31 3.78 -36.29 -0.62
CA GLY A 31 2.57 -36.52 -1.43
C GLY A 31 2.04 -35.30 -2.18
N GLY A 32 2.68 -34.13 -2.06
CA GLY A 32 2.35 -32.90 -2.79
C GLY A 32 1.66 -31.83 -1.94
N SER A 33 1.80 -30.57 -2.38
CA SER A 33 1.32 -29.37 -1.68
C SER A 33 0.36 -28.53 -2.53
N GLY A 34 -0.37 -29.18 -3.45
CA GLY A 34 -1.36 -28.51 -4.31
C GLY A 34 -2.37 -27.69 -3.51
N ASP A 35 -2.76 -26.54 -4.06
CA ASP A 35 -3.69 -25.57 -3.48
C ASP A 35 -3.23 -24.87 -2.19
N GLN A 36 -2.03 -25.16 -1.70
CA GLN A 36 -1.46 -24.41 -0.57
C GLN A 36 -1.24 -22.94 -0.95
N PRO A 37 -1.54 -22.00 -0.04
CA PRO A 37 -1.35 -20.59 -0.30
C PRO A 37 0.14 -20.25 -0.40
N VAL A 38 0.45 -19.30 -1.27
CA VAL A 38 1.78 -18.74 -1.47
C VAL A 38 1.74 -17.25 -1.16
N PHE A 39 2.75 -16.79 -0.42
CA PHE A 39 2.81 -15.43 0.12
C PHE A 39 4.01 -14.67 -0.43
N ALA A 40 3.87 -13.35 -0.60
CA ALA A 40 4.98 -12.48 -0.95
C ALA A 40 6.01 -12.46 0.18
N ALA A 41 7.22 -12.93 -0.08
CA ALA A 41 8.27 -12.97 0.93
C ALA A 41 8.77 -11.58 1.35
N GLN A 42 8.63 -10.58 0.47
CA GLN A 42 8.98 -9.18 0.71
C GLN A 42 8.05 -8.29 -0.14
N ALA A 43 7.79 -7.06 0.30
CA ALA A 43 6.92 -6.15 -0.42
C ALA A 43 7.56 -5.71 -1.76
N GLY A 44 6.78 -5.50 -2.80
CA GLY A 44 7.31 -5.09 -4.10
C GLY A 44 6.29 -5.06 -5.23
N LEU A 45 6.77 -4.68 -6.42
CA LEU A 45 5.98 -4.63 -7.64
C LEU A 45 5.97 -6.00 -8.33
N VAL A 46 4.79 -6.53 -8.61
CA VAL A 46 4.62 -7.69 -9.48
C VAL A 46 4.98 -7.28 -10.91
N THR A 47 6.15 -7.67 -11.38
CA THR A 47 6.64 -7.36 -12.74
C THR A 47 6.22 -8.40 -13.76
N HIS A 48 5.86 -9.61 -13.32
CA HIS A 48 5.33 -10.67 -14.16
C HIS A 48 4.35 -11.52 -13.36
N ALA A 49 3.25 -11.93 -13.99
CA ALA A 49 2.31 -12.92 -13.43
C ALA A 49 1.68 -13.75 -14.56
N GLY A 50 1.63 -15.08 -14.38
CA GLY A 50 0.98 -16.01 -15.31
C GLY A 50 1.94 -17.00 -15.96
N ALA A 51 1.62 -17.47 -17.17
CA ALA A 51 2.33 -18.59 -17.79
C ALA A 51 3.82 -18.32 -18.05
N ALA A 52 4.69 -19.24 -17.61
CA ALA A 52 6.12 -19.20 -17.88
C ALA A 52 6.69 -20.61 -18.11
N GLN A 53 7.46 -20.75 -19.18
CA GLN A 53 8.17 -22.00 -19.46
C GLN A 53 9.28 -22.21 -18.42
N GLY A 54 9.36 -23.42 -17.84
CA GLY A 54 10.35 -23.76 -16.81
C GLY A 54 9.95 -23.39 -15.39
N PHE A 55 8.82 -22.69 -15.20
CA PHE A 55 8.28 -22.31 -13.89
C PHE A 55 6.85 -22.83 -13.68
N GLY A 56 6.52 -23.96 -14.30
CA GLY A 56 5.23 -24.61 -14.12
C GLY A 56 4.09 -23.97 -14.91
N GLY A 57 4.07 -24.17 -16.23
CA GLY A 57 2.99 -23.74 -17.13
C GLY A 57 2.49 -24.88 -18.01
N PRO A 58 1.54 -24.65 -18.94
CA PRO A 58 0.99 -23.36 -19.39
C PRO A 58 -0.14 -22.80 -18.48
N ALA A 59 -0.70 -21.65 -18.87
CA ALA A 59 -1.78 -20.97 -18.16
C ALA A 59 -2.93 -21.92 -17.75
N PRO A 60 -3.55 -21.73 -16.57
CA PRO A 60 -3.36 -20.61 -15.63
C PRO A 60 -2.13 -20.75 -14.72
N ALA A 61 -1.35 -21.83 -14.86
CA ALA A 61 -0.14 -22.05 -14.07
C ALA A 61 1.06 -21.28 -14.66
N GLY A 62 1.96 -20.87 -13.79
CA GLY A 62 3.26 -20.33 -14.15
C GLY A 62 3.95 -19.71 -12.95
N TRP A 63 4.29 -18.44 -13.08
CA TRP A 63 5.10 -17.73 -12.11
C TRP A 63 4.54 -16.38 -11.68
N ILE A 64 5.11 -15.87 -10.61
CA ILE A 64 5.09 -14.46 -10.22
C ILE A 64 6.55 -14.01 -10.06
N VAL A 65 6.87 -12.80 -10.53
CA VAL A 65 8.13 -12.12 -10.23
C VAL A 65 7.81 -10.81 -9.51
N ILE A 66 8.40 -10.60 -8.35
CA ILE A 66 8.25 -9.38 -7.54
C ILE A 66 9.58 -8.66 -7.47
N ASP A 67 9.63 -7.47 -8.05
CA ASP A 67 10.76 -6.54 -7.90
C ASP A 67 10.61 -5.74 -6.60
N HIS A 68 11.66 -5.71 -5.79
CA HIS A 68 11.68 -5.01 -4.51
C HIS A 68 12.49 -3.73 -4.67
N PRO A 69 11.86 -2.53 -4.61
CA PRO A 69 12.61 -1.27 -4.69
C PRO A 69 13.56 -1.12 -3.50
N THR A 70 14.46 -0.13 -3.57
CA THR A 70 15.35 0.24 -2.46
C THR A 70 14.58 0.46 -1.15
N ALA A 71 13.45 1.17 -1.20
CA ALA A 71 12.60 1.42 -0.02
C ALA A 71 12.05 0.14 0.63
N ALA A 72 11.88 -0.93 -0.15
CA ALA A 72 11.38 -2.23 0.33
C ALA A 72 12.50 -3.26 0.54
N GLY A 73 13.77 -2.84 0.47
CA GLY A 73 14.93 -3.68 0.80
C GLY A 73 15.74 -4.23 -0.35
N SER A 74 15.47 -3.80 -1.59
CA SER A 74 16.15 -4.23 -2.82
C SER A 74 16.02 -5.73 -3.15
N GLY A 75 16.22 -6.07 -4.42
CA GLY A 75 16.26 -7.46 -4.90
C GLY A 75 15.01 -7.87 -5.66
N THR A 76 14.93 -9.14 -6.04
CA THR A 76 13.77 -9.71 -6.72
C THR A 76 13.47 -11.09 -6.17
N THR A 77 12.19 -11.43 -6.02
CA THR A 77 11.74 -12.80 -5.71
C THR A 77 10.95 -13.40 -6.87
N VAL A 78 11.12 -14.70 -7.07
CA VAL A 78 10.42 -15.47 -8.12
C VAL A 78 9.70 -16.65 -7.47
N TYR A 79 8.44 -16.84 -7.84
CA TYR A 79 7.56 -17.90 -7.34
C TYR A 79 7.08 -18.69 -8.56
N GLY A 80 7.49 -19.95 -8.69
CA GLY A 80 7.10 -20.84 -9.79
C GLY A 80 6.29 -22.03 -9.31
N SER A 81 5.68 -22.75 -10.26
CA SER A 81 4.79 -23.89 -10.01
C SER A 81 3.48 -23.47 -9.32
N ILE A 82 3.01 -22.25 -9.60
CA ILE A 82 1.86 -21.62 -8.95
C ILE A 82 0.76 -21.22 -9.92
N ILE A 83 -0.43 -20.95 -9.40
CA ILE A 83 -1.50 -20.22 -10.09
C ILE A 83 -1.60 -18.85 -9.43
N ALA A 84 -1.29 -17.79 -10.19
CA ALA A 84 -1.25 -16.42 -9.68
C ALA A 84 -2.66 -15.91 -9.30
N GLU A 85 -2.73 -15.22 -8.17
CA GLU A 85 -3.94 -14.54 -7.66
C GLU A 85 -3.79 -13.01 -7.65
N VAL A 86 -2.61 -12.51 -8.05
CA VAL A 86 -2.27 -11.11 -8.30
C VAL A 86 -1.90 -10.91 -9.78
N ALA A 87 -1.91 -9.66 -10.24
CA ALA A 87 -1.61 -9.32 -11.64
C ALA A 87 -0.31 -8.54 -11.82
N GLU A 88 0.27 -8.58 -13.02
CA GLU A 88 1.37 -7.70 -13.41
C GLU A 88 0.98 -6.22 -13.23
N GLY A 89 1.89 -5.43 -12.64
CA GLY A 89 1.67 -4.04 -12.27
C GLY A 89 1.03 -3.85 -10.89
N GLU A 90 0.64 -4.92 -10.19
CA GLU A 90 0.15 -4.86 -8.83
C GLU A 90 1.32 -4.73 -7.84
N TRP A 91 1.16 -3.92 -6.81
CA TRP A 91 2.09 -3.92 -5.68
C TRP A 91 1.56 -4.82 -4.58
N VAL A 92 2.44 -5.60 -3.96
CA VAL A 92 2.08 -6.50 -2.87
C VAL A 92 2.84 -6.17 -1.59
N ARG A 93 2.20 -6.40 -0.44
CA ARG A 93 2.81 -6.27 0.88
C ARG A 93 3.57 -7.55 1.23
N ALA A 94 4.61 -7.44 2.07
CA ALA A 94 5.27 -8.62 2.62
C ALA A 94 4.25 -9.43 3.44
N GLY A 95 4.17 -10.75 3.20
CA GLY A 95 3.22 -11.66 3.82
C GLY A 95 1.83 -11.71 3.15
N GLN A 96 1.55 -10.85 2.15
CA GLN A 96 0.31 -10.90 1.39
C GLN A 96 0.19 -12.22 0.62
N ARG A 97 -1.01 -12.82 0.58
CA ARG A 97 -1.29 -13.97 -0.31
C ARG A 97 -1.28 -13.50 -1.76
N ILE A 98 -0.44 -14.15 -2.57
CA ILE A 98 -0.24 -13.77 -3.98
C ILE A 98 -0.59 -14.88 -4.96
N ALA A 99 -0.65 -16.13 -4.49
CA ALA A 99 -0.92 -17.28 -5.34
C ALA A 99 -1.33 -18.50 -4.50
N ARG A 100 -1.59 -19.60 -5.20
CA ARG A 100 -1.60 -20.96 -4.64
C ARG A 100 -0.73 -21.90 -5.47
N ILE A 101 -0.20 -22.94 -4.86
CA ILE A 101 0.56 -23.99 -5.56
C ILE A 101 -0.35 -24.70 -6.56
N ASN A 102 0.13 -24.86 -7.80
CA ASN A 102 -0.63 -25.56 -8.83
C ASN A 102 -0.77 -27.05 -8.46
N PRO A 103 -1.99 -27.61 -8.32
CA PRO A 103 -2.17 -29.02 -7.99
C PRO A 103 -1.86 -29.98 -9.15
N ASP A 104 -1.73 -29.50 -10.39
CA ASP A 104 -1.45 -30.36 -11.54
C ASP A 104 0.06 -30.66 -11.69
N PRO A 105 0.52 -31.91 -11.42
CA PRO A 105 1.92 -32.26 -11.55
C PRO A 105 2.41 -32.24 -13.01
N ASN A 106 1.51 -32.28 -14.01
CA ASN A 106 1.89 -32.33 -15.41
C ASN A 106 2.50 -31.01 -15.90
N THR A 107 2.20 -29.88 -15.23
CA THR A 107 2.83 -28.59 -15.56
C THR A 107 4.28 -28.51 -15.10
N ASN A 108 4.68 -29.40 -14.18
CA ASN A 108 5.97 -29.39 -13.49
C ASN A 108 6.78 -30.65 -13.78
N GLY A 109 6.66 -31.20 -15.00
CA GLY A 109 7.42 -32.37 -15.43
C GLY A 109 7.09 -33.67 -14.66
N GLY A 110 5.91 -33.75 -14.04
CA GLY A 110 5.45 -34.93 -13.28
C GLY A 110 5.94 -34.97 -11.82
N THR A 111 6.59 -33.92 -11.33
CA THR A 111 6.98 -33.79 -9.92
C THR A 111 5.77 -33.53 -9.04
N ALA A 112 5.83 -33.93 -7.77
CA ALA A 112 4.77 -33.63 -6.82
C ALA A 112 4.58 -32.10 -6.71
N PRO A 113 3.34 -31.59 -6.59
CA PRO A 113 3.09 -30.16 -6.45
C PRO A 113 3.93 -29.53 -5.32
N HIS A 114 4.66 -28.47 -5.65
CA HIS A 114 5.59 -27.73 -4.79
C HIS A 114 5.64 -26.27 -5.23
N LEU A 115 6.15 -25.39 -4.37
CA LEU A 115 6.53 -24.02 -4.73
C LEU A 115 8.01 -24.02 -5.09
N HIS A 116 8.36 -23.53 -6.27
CA HIS A 116 9.74 -23.20 -6.61
C HIS A 116 10.01 -21.73 -6.29
N PHE A 117 10.98 -21.43 -5.41
CA PHE A 117 11.25 -20.07 -4.93
C PHE A 117 12.69 -19.63 -5.24
N GLN A 118 12.87 -18.49 -5.90
CA GLN A 118 14.19 -17.91 -6.18
C GLN A 118 14.31 -16.51 -5.57
N VAL A 119 15.55 -16.13 -5.24
CA VAL A 119 15.92 -14.79 -4.81
C VAL A 119 17.07 -14.28 -5.67
N HIS A 120 16.96 -13.05 -6.15
CA HIS A 120 18.00 -12.32 -6.85
C HIS A 120 18.39 -11.07 -6.05
N PRO A 121 19.68 -10.71 -5.99
CA PRO A 121 20.16 -9.59 -5.16
C PRO A 121 19.77 -8.21 -5.72
N PHE A 122 19.47 -8.12 -7.02
CA PHE A 122 19.10 -6.87 -7.70
C PHE A 122 17.84 -7.10 -8.54
N VAL A 123 17.97 -7.16 -9.87
CA VAL A 123 16.91 -7.51 -10.79
C VAL A 123 16.89 -9.01 -11.09
N TRP A 124 15.76 -9.52 -11.56
CA TRP A 124 15.68 -10.85 -12.14
C TRP A 124 16.66 -10.99 -13.31
N GLN A 125 17.67 -11.83 -13.11
CA GLN A 125 18.65 -12.17 -14.13
C GLN A 125 19.04 -13.64 -13.98
N PRO A 126 18.92 -14.46 -15.03
CA PRO A 126 19.39 -15.84 -14.98
C PRO A 126 20.87 -15.92 -14.55
N GLY A 127 21.15 -16.73 -13.52
CA GLY A 127 22.48 -16.93 -12.96
C GLY A 127 22.86 -15.96 -11.83
N SER A 128 22.01 -14.98 -11.49
CA SER A 128 22.26 -14.08 -10.35
C SER A 128 21.68 -14.57 -9.01
N GLN A 129 21.07 -15.76 -8.99
CA GLN A 129 20.38 -16.26 -7.80
C GLN A 129 21.31 -16.40 -6.59
N ILE A 130 20.78 -16.04 -5.42
CA ILE A 130 21.39 -16.27 -4.10
C ILE A 130 20.57 -17.30 -3.34
N ASP A 131 21.17 -17.90 -2.31
CA ASP A 131 20.53 -18.92 -1.47
C ASP A 131 19.27 -18.36 -0.78
N PRO A 132 18.06 -18.83 -1.14
CA PRO A 132 16.82 -18.34 -0.54
C PRO A 132 16.68 -18.69 0.95
N VAL A 133 17.27 -19.80 1.41
CA VAL A 133 17.18 -20.23 2.81
C VAL A 133 17.94 -19.24 3.69
N ALA A 134 19.15 -18.85 3.28
CA ALA A 134 19.93 -17.83 3.96
C ALA A 134 19.28 -16.43 3.89
N TRP A 135 18.58 -16.11 2.79
CA TRP A 135 17.90 -14.82 2.65
C TRP A 135 16.61 -14.70 3.49
N LEU A 136 15.93 -15.83 3.71
CA LEU A 136 14.75 -15.99 4.57
C LEU A 136 15.10 -16.25 6.03
N ASP A 137 16.37 -16.13 6.44
CA ASP A 137 16.78 -16.39 7.82
C ASP A 137 15.95 -15.56 8.81
N ASP A 138 15.47 -16.22 9.88
CA ASP A 138 14.51 -15.70 10.87
C ASP A 138 13.17 -15.15 10.34
N ALA A 139 12.84 -15.31 9.05
CA ALA A 139 11.57 -14.85 8.51
C ALA A 139 10.40 -15.67 9.11
N PRO A 140 9.39 -15.02 9.71
CA PRO A 140 8.21 -15.71 10.22
C PRO A 140 7.31 -16.19 9.08
N THR A 141 6.45 -17.16 9.39
CA THR A 141 5.34 -17.53 8.51
C THR A 141 4.23 -16.48 8.59
N PRO A 142 3.59 -16.09 7.47
CA PRO A 142 2.45 -15.19 7.49
C PRO A 142 1.30 -15.72 8.33
N THR A 143 0.73 -14.84 9.17
CA THR A 143 -0.52 -15.09 9.90
C THR A 143 -1.73 -14.91 8.98
N PRO A 144 -2.91 -15.46 9.33
CA PRO A 144 -4.14 -15.23 8.58
C PRO A 144 -4.47 -13.74 8.38
N ALA A 145 -4.19 -12.89 9.37
CA ALA A 145 -4.40 -11.45 9.27
C ALA A 145 -3.48 -10.78 8.24
N GLN A 146 -2.24 -11.27 8.07
CA GLN A 146 -1.34 -10.77 7.01
C GLN A 146 -1.75 -11.28 5.62
N SER A 147 -2.36 -12.47 5.56
CA SER A 147 -2.83 -13.04 4.29
C SER A 147 -4.09 -12.36 3.73
N ASN A 148 -4.94 -11.82 4.61
CA ASN A 148 -6.17 -11.09 4.32
C ASN A 148 -6.29 -9.94 5.34
N PRO A 149 -5.62 -8.80 5.11
CA PRO A 149 -5.68 -7.69 6.06
C PRO A 149 -7.12 -7.21 6.25
N PRO A 150 -7.53 -6.85 7.48
CA PRO A 150 -8.80 -6.21 7.69
C PRO A 150 -8.87 -4.91 6.87
N ILE A 151 -10.07 -4.56 6.45
CA ILE A 151 -10.32 -3.31 5.75
C ILE A 151 -10.92 -2.34 6.75
N CYS A 152 -10.20 -1.26 7.01
CA CYS A 152 -10.65 -0.19 7.88
C CYS A 152 -11.12 0.97 7.02
N TYR A 153 -12.23 1.57 7.42
CA TYR A 153 -12.83 2.69 6.68
C TYR A 153 -12.63 3.99 7.42
N GLY A 154 -12.45 5.07 6.67
CA GLY A 154 -12.37 6.41 7.25
C GLY A 154 -12.89 7.46 6.29
N VAL A 155 -12.85 8.70 6.76
CA VAL A 155 -13.30 9.87 6.01
C VAL A 155 -12.15 10.87 5.88
N ASP A 156 -12.24 11.75 4.89
CA ASP A 156 -11.48 12.98 4.89
C ASP A 156 -12.42 14.19 4.88
N LEU A 157 -12.05 15.23 5.63
CA LEU A 157 -12.92 16.36 5.95
C LEU A 157 -12.16 17.69 5.84
N SER A 158 -12.89 18.75 5.53
CA SER A 158 -12.37 20.12 5.45
C SER A 158 -13.41 21.13 5.91
N ASN A 159 -13.13 22.42 5.76
CA ASN A 159 -14.08 23.51 5.92
C ASN A 159 -15.38 23.38 5.08
N HIS A 160 -15.46 22.44 4.15
CA HIS A 160 -16.70 22.11 3.43
C HIS A 160 -17.71 21.34 4.29
N GLN A 161 -17.29 20.78 5.43
CA GLN A 161 -18.13 20.02 6.37
C GLN A 161 -18.09 20.62 7.80
N PRO A 162 -18.45 21.91 8.00
CA PRO A 162 -18.23 22.58 9.29
C PRO A 162 -19.05 22.00 10.46
N ASP A 163 -20.22 21.44 10.16
CA ASP A 163 -21.20 20.96 11.17
C ASP A 163 -21.25 19.43 11.28
N ILE A 164 -20.29 18.71 10.68
CA ILE A 164 -20.28 17.24 10.65
C ILE A 164 -20.09 16.65 12.06
N ASN A 165 -20.89 15.63 12.38
CA ASN A 165 -20.84 14.97 13.68
C ASN A 165 -19.87 13.77 13.65
N LEU A 166 -18.64 13.98 14.15
CA LEU A 166 -17.59 12.96 14.19
C LEU A 166 -17.95 11.76 15.09
N LYS A 167 -18.78 11.96 16.11
CA LYS A 167 -19.27 10.87 16.94
C LYS A 167 -20.21 9.96 16.15
N THR A 168 -21.10 10.53 15.33
CA THR A 168 -21.96 9.74 14.45
C THR A 168 -21.15 9.00 13.39
N ILE A 169 -20.07 9.61 12.85
CA ILE A 169 -19.12 8.91 11.96
C ILE A 169 -18.52 7.68 12.64
N ALA A 170 -18.05 7.80 13.88
CA ALA A 170 -17.52 6.67 14.64
C ALA A 170 -18.61 5.61 14.94
N GLU A 171 -19.82 6.03 15.28
CA GLU A 171 -20.98 5.14 15.51
C GLU A 171 -21.41 4.38 14.25
N GLU A 172 -21.17 4.94 13.05
CA GLU A 172 -21.39 4.29 11.75
C GLU A 172 -20.27 3.28 11.38
N GLY A 173 -19.23 3.17 12.21
CA GLY A 173 -18.16 2.17 12.06
C GLY A 173 -16.93 2.63 11.29
N PHE A 174 -16.78 3.94 11.05
CA PHE A 174 -15.53 4.51 10.57
C PHE A 174 -14.50 4.59 11.71
N GLU A 175 -13.24 4.37 11.39
CA GLU A 175 -12.15 4.20 12.38
C GLU A 175 -11.12 5.33 12.35
N PHE A 176 -11.07 6.11 11.25
CA PHE A 176 -10.14 7.22 11.12
C PHE A 176 -10.74 8.43 10.38
N ALA A 177 -10.15 9.60 10.61
CA ALA A 177 -10.43 10.85 9.91
C ALA A 177 -9.13 11.56 9.50
N ILE A 178 -9.03 12.00 8.24
CA ILE A 178 -7.92 12.82 7.73
C ILE A 178 -8.45 14.24 7.49
N LEU A 179 -7.89 15.23 8.17
CA LEU A 179 -8.49 16.56 8.28
C LEU A 179 -7.66 17.61 7.54
N LYS A 180 -8.30 18.46 6.73
CA LYS A 180 -7.59 19.57 6.08
C LYS A 180 -7.02 20.49 7.14
N ALA A 181 -5.71 20.67 7.13
CA ALA A 181 -5.03 21.61 8.01
C ALA A 181 -4.70 22.91 7.26
N THR A 182 -4.14 22.78 6.06
CA THR A 182 -3.67 23.92 5.27
C THR A 182 -3.92 23.77 3.78
N GLU A 183 -3.89 24.90 3.09
CA GLU A 183 -3.75 24.99 1.63
C GLU A 183 -2.76 26.10 1.29
N GLY A 184 -1.53 25.73 0.91
CA GLY A 184 -0.44 26.71 0.89
C GLY A 184 -0.27 27.35 2.26
N THR A 185 -0.43 28.67 2.33
CA THR A 185 -0.40 29.45 3.57
C THR A 185 -1.76 29.63 4.24
N TRP A 186 -2.86 29.22 3.58
CA TRP A 186 -4.19 29.34 4.13
C TRP A 186 -4.43 28.23 5.18
N LEU A 187 -5.03 28.60 6.31
CA LEU A 187 -5.31 27.67 7.42
C LEU A 187 -6.79 27.31 7.39
N ASP A 188 -7.11 26.02 7.50
CA ASP A 188 -8.49 25.57 7.54
C ASP A 188 -9.16 26.00 8.87
N PRO A 189 -10.23 26.81 8.85
CA PRO A 189 -10.87 27.31 10.06
C PRO A 189 -11.59 26.23 10.87
N CYS A 190 -11.88 25.08 10.28
CA CYS A 190 -12.54 23.95 10.93
C CYS A 190 -11.54 22.95 11.54
N PHE A 191 -10.25 23.00 11.18
CA PHE A 191 -9.26 22.01 11.62
C PHE A 191 -9.25 21.78 13.13
N GLN A 192 -9.18 22.84 13.94
CA GLN A 192 -9.13 22.71 15.40
C GLN A 192 -10.38 22.03 15.96
N GLN A 193 -11.55 22.39 15.44
CA GLN A 193 -12.83 21.79 15.87
C GLN A 193 -12.92 20.33 15.44
N HIS A 194 -12.61 20.03 14.18
CA HIS A 194 -12.63 18.66 13.65
C HIS A 194 -11.62 17.78 14.36
N TYR A 195 -10.41 18.27 14.61
CA TYR A 195 -9.36 17.54 15.32
C TYR A 195 -9.81 17.17 16.73
N SER A 196 -10.31 18.15 17.49
CA SER A 196 -10.81 17.90 18.86
C SER A 196 -11.97 16.90 18.85
N ALA A 197 -12.93 17.07 17.94
CA ALA A 197 -14.10 16.19 17.84
C ALA A 197 -13.74 14.76 17.39
N ALA A 198 -12.78 14.59 16.47
CA ALA A 198 -12.32 13.28 16.02
C ALA A 198 -11.62 12.52 17.14
N ARG A 199 -10.76 13.20 17.92
CA ARG A 199 -10.09 12.61 19.09
C ARG A 199 -11.07 12.23 20.19
N GLU A 200 -12.07 13.08 20.47
CA GLU A 200 -13.14 12.77 21.43
C GLU A 200 -14.03 11.60 20.98
N ALA A 201 -14.24 11.44 19.67
CA ALA A 201 -14.98 10.32 19.10
C ALA A 201 -14.17 9.00 19.07
N GLY A 202 -12.87 9.04 19.39
CA GLY A 202 -12.00 7.87 19.39
C GLY A 202 -11.49 7.46 18.01
N LEU A 203 -11.56 8.36 17.02
CA LEU A 203 -11.04 8.12 15.67
C LEU A 203 -9.51 8.30 15.64
N HIS A 204 -8.82 7.44 14.88
CA HIS A 204 -7.45 7.74 14.46
C HIS A 204 -7.46 9.02 13.61
N THR A 205 -6.53 9.93 13.85
CA THR A 205 -6.61 11.28 13.25
C THR A 205 -5.29 11.67 12.62
N ALA A 206 -5.34 12.05 11.34
CA ALA A 206 -4.25 12.69 10.62
C ALA A 206 -4.69 14.05 10.08
N ALA A 207 -3.74 14.84 9.64
CA ALA A 207 -3.97 16.10 8.94
C ALA A 207 -3.49 15.99 7.49
N TYR A 208 -4.09 16.72 6.56
CA TYR A 208 -3.53 16.90 5.22
C TYR A 208 -3.21 18.37 4.92
N ALA A 209 -2.12 18.58 4.19
CA ALA A 209 -1.67 19.87 3.70
C ALA A 209 -1.79 19.90 2.17
N TYR A 210 -2.71 20.72 1.66
CA TYR A 210 -2.90 20.90 0.22
C TYR A 210 -1.74 21.72 -0.36
N VAL A 211 -0.99 21.08 -1.24
CA VAL A 211 0.21 21.64 -1.87
C VAL A 211 -0.16 22.67 -2.92
N ARG A 212 0.46 23.84 -2.82
CA ARG A 212 0.35 24.95 -3.77
C ARG A 212 1.73 25.24 -4.35
N SER A 213 1.85 25.17 -5.67
CA SER A 213 3.13 25.31 -6.41
C SER A 213 3.81 26.67 -6.24
N GLU A 214 3.03 27.69 -5.92
CA GLU A 214 3.45 29.06 -5.72
C GLU A 214 3.93 29.34 -4.28
N THR A 215 3.74 28.38 -3.36
CA THR A 215 4.12 28.50 -1.95
C THR A 215 5.43 27.76 -1.71
N SER A 216 6.39 28.40 -1.04
CA SER A 216 7.66 27.74 -0.73
C SER A 216 7.51 26.61 0.29
N PRO A 217 8.42 25.61 0.31
CA PRO A 217 8.43 24.58 1.35
C PRO A 217 8.37 25.14 2.77
N GLN A 218 9.13 26.19 3.05
CA GLN A 218 9.16 26.85 4.36
C GLN A 218 7.81 27.48 4.72
N GLU A 219 7.14 28.14 3.78
CA GLU A 219 5.83 28.75 4.01
C GLU A 219 4.73 27.71 4.26
N HIS A 220 4.75 26.58 3.53
CA HIS A 220 3.88 25.44 3.81
C HIS A 220 4.08 24.93 5.24
N ALA A 221 5.34 24.80 5.66
CA ALA A 221 5.68 24.25 6.97
C ALA A 221 5.36 25.22 8.12
N ASP A 222 5.54 26.53 7.91
CA ASP A 222 5.15 27.57 8.86
C ASP A 222 3.62 27.59 9.06
N ALA A 223 2.85 27.46 7.98
CA ALA A 223 1.39 27.37 8.04
C ALA A 223 0.93 26.11 8.79
N LEU A 224 1.55 24.97 8.49
CA LEU A 224 1.26 23.70 9.16
C LEU A 224 1.56 23.76 10.66
N ASP A 225 2.73 24.31 11.04
CA ASP A 225 3.11 24.51 12.44
C ASP A 225 2.09 25.35 13.19
N ASN A 226 1.62 26.44 12.59
CA ASN A 226 0.65 27.33 13.22
C ASN A 226 -0.65 26.61 13.54
N VAL A 227 -1.20 25.84 12.60
CA VAL A 227 -2.51 25.21 12.75
C VAL A 227 -2.44 23.93 13.61
N VAL A 228 -1.40 23.10 13.44
CA VAL A 228 -1.24 21.85 14.20
C VAL A 228 -0.94 22.13 15.67
N ARG A 229 -0.03 23.06 15.97
CA ARG A 229 0.30 23.40 17.36
C ARG A 229 -0.87 24.05 18.09
N ALA A 230 -1.69 24.84 17.39
CA ALA A 230 -2.88 25.44 17.97
C ALA A 230 -3.93 24.38 18.36
N ALA A 231 -4.03 23.29 17.58
CA ALA A 231 -5.02 22.23 17.82
C ALA A 231 -4.52 21.12 18.77
N ALA A 232 -3.31 20.61 18.55
CA ALA A 232 -2.77 19.44 19.27
C ALA A 232 -1.81 19.80 20.42
N GLY A 233 -1.24 21.02 20.41
CA GLY A 233 -0.24 21.45 21.39
C GLY A 233 1.18 20.89 21.14
N ASP A 234 1.34 19.94 20.22
CA ASP A 234 2.62 19.37 19.80
C ASP A 234 2.63 19.05 18.29
N MET A 235 3.60 18.25 17.83
CA MET A 235 3.76 17.82 16.43
C MET A 235 3.41 16.34 16.22
N SER A 236 2.64 15.74 17.12
CA SER A 236 2.33 14.31 17.09
C SER A 236 1.32 13.91 16.01
N VAL A 237 0.64 14.89 15.40
CA VAL A 237 -0.35 14.65 14.35
C VAL A 237 0.35 14.15 13.08
N PRO A 238 0.04 12.94 12.59
CA PRO A 238 0.55 12.46 11.30
C PRO A 238 0.05 13.33 10.15
N ILE A 239 0.90 13.55 9.15
CA ILE A 239 0.63 14.46 8.04
C ILE A 239 0.54 13.70 6.71
N CYS A 240 -0.46 14.05 5.90
CA CYS A 240 -0.57 13.66 4.50
C CYS A 240 -0.24 14.86 3.61
N LEU A 241 0.51 14.65 2.53
CA LEU A 241 0.65 15.65 1.47
C LEU A 241 -0.45 15.49 0.44
N ASP A 242 -1.19 16.54 0.18
CA ASP A 242 -2.24 16.55 -0.84
C ASP A 242 -1.74 17.27 -2.10
N ILE A 243 -1.46 16.47 -3.13
CA ILE A 243 -0.88 16.89 -4.42
C ILE A 243 -1.93 16.69 -5.51
N GLU A 244 -2.60 17.78 -5.85
CA GLU A 244 -3.62 17.80 -6.90
C GLU A 244 -3.66 19.14 -7.64
N SER A 245 -4.81 19.54 -8.18
CA SER A 245 -4.94 20.74 -9.03
C SER A 245 -4.28 21.99 -8.43
N GLY A 246 -3.17 22.44 -9.02
CA GLY A 246 -2.43 23.62 -8.57
C GLY A 246 -1.22 23.32 -7.67
N SER A 247 -0.89 22.05 -7.45
CA SER A 247 0.36 21.62 -6.80
C SER A 247 1.58 21.63 -7.74
N GLY A 248 1.38 21.94 -9.03
CA GLY A 248 2.46 22.05 -10.02
C GLY A 248 2.79 20.70 -10.67
N THR A 249 3.91 20.63 -11.40
CA THR A 249 4.32 19.42 -12.14
C THR A 249 5.74 18.96 -11.76
N ASP A 250 6.28 19.48 -10.66
CA ASP A 250 7.68 19.29 -10.26
C ASP A 250 7.75 18.41 -9.00
N PRO A 251 8.10 17.11 -9.14
CA PRO A 251 8.29 16.21 -8.00
C PRO A 251 9.36 16.67 -7.01
N ASP A 252 10.37 17.44 -7.45
CA ASP A 252 11.38 17.97 -6.53
C ASP A 252 10.81 19.02 -5.59
N HIS A 253 9.82 19.79 -6.04
CA HIS A 253 9.10 20.73 -5.18
C HIS A 253 8.27 19.99 -4.12
N TRP A 254 7.55 18.94 -4.52
CA TRP A 254 6.75 18.12 -3.59
C TRP A 254 7.65 17.44 -2.54
N ARG A 255 8.78 16.89 -2.99
CA ARG A 255 9.81 16.32 -2.11
C ARG A 255 10.40 17.36 -1.17
N ALA A 256 10.67 18.58 -1.64
CA ALA A 256 11.19 19.64 -0.77
C ALA A 256 10.20 20.03 0.35
N ILE A 257 8.89 20.00 0.08
CA ILE A 257 7.85 20.21 1.11
C ILE A 257 7.84 19.05 2.12
N HIS A 258 7.87 17.80 1.63
CA HIS A 258 8.02 16.61 2.47
C HIS A 258 9.26 16.71 3.40
N ASP A 259 10.41 17.05 2.81
CA ASP A 259 11.69 17.14 3.52
C ASP A 259 11.66 18.27 4.56
N GLU A 260 11.03 19.41 4.26
CA GLU A 260 10.84 20.49 5.23
C GLU A 260 9.95 20.04 6.40
N PHE A 261 8.82 19.38 6.15
CA PHE A 261 7.94 18.88 7.22
C PHE A 261 8.66 17.88 8.12
N THR A 262 9.34 16.90 7.53
CA THR A 262 10.09 15.89 8.28
C THR A 262 11.26 16.49 9.05
N SER A 263 11.95 17.50 8.50
CA SER A 263 13.03 18.22 9.20
C SER A 263 12.57 18.93 10.47
N ARG A 264 11.29 19.34 10.52
CA ARG A 264 10.66 19.94 11.72
C ARG A 264 10.16 18.90 12.72
N GLY A 265 10.15 17.62 12.36
CA GLY A 265 9.79 16.51 13.22
C GLY A 265 8.39 15.94 12.98
N TYR A 266 7.69 16.37 11.91
CA TYR A 266 6.43 15.72 11.52
C TYR A 266 6.68 14.34 10.92
N GLN A 267 5.78 13.41 11.22
CA GLN A 267 5.69 12.15 10.50
C GLN A 267 4.77 12.35 9.29
N VAL A 268 5.34 12.36 8.08
CA VAL A 268 4.56 12.40 6.83
C VAL A 268 4.27 10.97 6.39
N ILE A 269 3.00 10.56 6.43
CA ILE A 269 2.59 9.15 6.30
C ILE A 269 2.08 8.78 4.92
N LEU A 270 1.51 9.74 4.17
CA LEU A 270 0.89 9.49 2.87
C LEU A 270 1.06 10.66 1.91
N THR A 271 1.07 10.35 0.62
CA THR A 271 0.95 11.30 -0.48
C THR A 271 -0.38 11.07 -1.19
N TYR A 272 -1.36 11.92 -0.94
CA TYR A 272 -2.52 11.98 -1.81
C TYR A 272 -2.14 12.56 -3.16
N LEU A 273 -2.36 11.77 -4.20
CA LEU A 273 -2.02 12.13 -5.56
C LEU A 273 -2.98 11.39 -6.49
N PRO A 274 -4.09 11.98 -6.93
CA PRO A 274 -5.04 11.28 -7.79
C PRO A 274 -4.38 10.78 -9.07
N ARG A 275 -4.72 9.55 -9.49
CA ARG A 275 -4.11 8.93 -10.68
C ARG A 275 -4.29 9.79 -11.94
N TRP A 276 -5.42 10.47 -12.07
CA TRP A 276 -5.68 11.38 -13.20
C TRP A 276 -4.74 12.60 -13.17
N TYR A 277 -4.44 13.13 -11.98
CA TYR A 277 -3.54 14.28 -11.84
C TYR A 277 -2.11 13.86 -12.12
N TRP A 278 -1.67 12.72 -11.57
CA TRP A 278 -0.37 12.12 -11.91
C TRP A 278 -0.20 11.91 -13.42
N GLN A 279 -1.23 11.42 -14.11
CA GLN A 279 -1.22 11.29 -15.57
C GLN A 279 -1.13 12.65 -16.27
N GLN A 280 -1.90 13.63 -15.81
CA GLN A 280 -1.92 14.99 -16.36
C GLN A 280 -0.57 15.69 -16.26
N VAL A 281 0.16 15.50 -15.16
CA VAL A 281 1.48 16.11 -14.94
C VAL A 281 2.64 15.34 -15.59
N GLY A 282 2.34 14.36 -16.44
CA GLY A 282 3.33 13.65 -17.25
C GLY A 282 3.76 12.29 -16.72
N SER A 283 3.03 11.73 -15.74
CA SER A 283 3.31 10.42 -15.14
C SER A 283 4.74 10.27 -14.61
N PRO A 284 5.26 11.24 -13.80
CA PRO A 284 6.63 11.18 -13.31
C PRO A 284 6.88 9.89 -12.51
N ASP A 285 8.12 9.39 -12.60
CA ASP A 285 8.62 8.37 -11.69
C ASP A 285 8.91 9.00 -10.32
N LEU A 286 8.37 8.40 -9.27
CA LEU A 286 8.47 8.87 -7.89
C LEU A 286 9.23 7.88 -7.00
N ALA A 287 9.70 6.74 -7.52
CA ALA A 287 10.32 5.66 -6.73
C ALA A 287 11.49 6.14 -5.86
N ASP A 288 12.30 7.06 -6.39
CA ASP A 288 13.49 7.60 -5.72
C ASP A 288 13.27 9.01 -5.12
N THR A 289 12.04 9.50 -5.09
CA THR A 289 11.72 10.82 -4.50
C THR A 289 11.74 10.81 -2.98
N GLY A 290 11.62 9.64 -2.35
CA GLY A 290 11.47 9.55 -0.89
C GLY A 290 10.11 10.02 -0.37
N LEU A 291 9.15 10.31 -1.26
CA LEU A 291 7.75 10.53 -0.87
C LEU A 291 7.15 9.26 -0.23
N PRO A 292 6.24 9.40 0.74
CA PRO A 292 5.57 8.27 1.37
C PRO A 292 4.63 7.54 0.39
N PRO A 293 4.07 6.37 0.80
CA PRO A 293 3.05 5.66 0.03
C PRO A 293 1.86 6.54 -0.38
N LEU A 294 1.20 6.15 -1.46
CA LEU A 294 0.08 6.86 -2.04
C LEU A 294 -1.19 6.68 -1.20
N TRP A 295 -1.88 7.80 -1.04
CA TRP A 295 -3.31 7.86 -0.87
C TRP A 295 -3.92 8.10 -2.26
N SER A 296 -4.41 7.04 -2.91
CA SER A 296 -4.92 7.11 -4.28
C SER A 296 -6.38 7.57 -4.31
N SER A 297 -6.79 8.20 -5.41
CA SER A 297 -8.20 8.44 -5.73
C SER A 297 -8.60 7.61 -6.96
N HIS A 298 -9.64 6.78 -6.79
CA HIS A 298 -10.26 6.00 -7.86
C HIS A 298 -11.74 5.78 -7.53
N TYR A 299 -12.60 6.65 -8.06
CA TYR A 299 -14.02 6.62 -7.72
C TYR A 299 -14.78 5.59 -8.55
N VAL A 300 -15.71 4.90 -7.88
CA VAL A 300 -16.52 3.86 -8.51
C VAL A 300 -17.95 4.32 -8.65
N GLU A 301 -18.50 4.17 -9.85
CA GLU A 301 -19.88 4.55 -10.14
C GLU A 301 -20.90 3.46 -9.77
N PRO A 302 -22.09 3.83 -9.27
CA PRO A 302 -22.46 5.17 -8.83
C PRO A 302 -21.69 5.57 -7.56
N GLN A 303 -21.25 6.82 -7.46
CA GLN A 303 -20.51 7.29 -6.27
C GLN A 303 -21.39 7.47 -5.02
N GLN A 304 -22.70 7.64 -5.21
CA GLN A 304 -23.64 7.85 -4.11
C GLN A 304 -24.06 6.56 -3.41
N GLY A 305 -24.36 6.68 -2.12
CA GLY A 305 -24.87 5.61 -1.27
C GLY A 305 -23.98 5.35 -0.05
N TYR A 306 -24.27 4.28 0.68
CA TYR A 306 -23.44 3.89 1.84
C TYR A 306 -22.05 3.43 1.39
N ALA A 307 -21.02 3.88 2.12
CA ALA A 307 -19.62 3.56 1.88
C ALA A 307 -19.38 2.05 1.72
N SER A 308 -19.96 1.23 2.59
CA SER A 308 -19.85 -0.23 2.54
C SER A 308 -20.38 -0.84 1.23
N ALA A 309 -21.50 -0.32 0.72
CA ALA A 309 -22.09 -0.78 -0.53
C ALA A 309 -21.26 -0.32 -1.74
N ILE A 310 -20.69 0.89 -1.70
CA ILE A 310 -19.80 1.41 -2.75
C ILE A 310 -18.53 0.56 -2.81
N TYR A 311 -17.88 0.35 -1.65
CA TYR A 311 -16.64 -0.40 -1.59
C TYR A 311 -16.81 -1.86 -2.03
N GLN A 312 -17.91 -2.53 -1.65
CA GLN A 312 -18.19 -3.92 -2.04
C GLN A 312 -18.17 -4.13 -3.56
N ARG A 313 -18.54 -3.13 -4.36
CA ARG A 313 -18.53 -3.19 -5.83
C ARG A 313 -17.30 -2.54 -6.46
N ALA A 314 -16.40 -1.97 -5.66
CA ALA A 314 -15.31 -1.14 -6.16
C ALA A 314 -14.19 -1.94 -6.85
N GLY A 315 -14.15 -3.26 -6.63
CA GLY A 315 -13.07 -4.10 -7.12
C GLY A 315 -11.73 -3.70 -6.49
N THR A 316 -10.64 -3.92 -7.22
CA THR A 316 -9.27 -3.65 -6.71
C THR A 316 -8.56 -2.52 -7.45
N GLY A 317 -9.27 -1.80 -8.32
CA GLY A 317 -8.68 -0.81 -9.22
C GLY A 317 -7.91 0.31 -8.51
N GLY A 318 -8.43 0.80 -7.38
CA GLY A 318 -7.77 1.87 -6.62
C GLY A 318 -6.55 1.44 -5.83
N TRP A 319 -6.37 0.13 -5.58
CA TRP A 319 -5.17 -0.41 -4.94
C TRP A 319 -3.98 -0.56 -5.88
N ARG A 320 -4.16 -0.30 -7.17
CA ARG A 320 -3.07 -0.38 -8.14
C ARG A 320 -2.08 0.77 -7.91
N SER A 321 -0.81 0.43 -7.73
CA SER A 321 0.30 1.38 -7.68
C SER A 321 0.52 2.15 -8.99
N TYR A 322 1.22 3.28 -8.88
CA TYR A 322 1.69 4.13 -9.98
C TYR A 322 2.81 5.05 -9.49
N GLY A 323 3.58 5.63 -10.43
CA GLY A 323 4.73 6.46 -10.09
C GLY A 323 5.81 5.75 -9.26
N GLY A 324 5.85 4.41 -9.25
CA GLY A 324 6.81 3.66 -8.41
C GLY A 324 6.50 3.66 -6.91
N LEU A 325 5.35 4.18 -6.48
CA LEU A 325 4.93 4.20 -5.08
C LEU A 325 3.81 3.17 -4.79
N LEU A 326 3.86 2.63 -3.58
CA LEU A 326 2.81 1.84 -2.94
C LEU A 326 1.47 2.59 -2.89
N VAL A 327 0.32 1.89 -2.90
CA VAL A 327 -0.95 2.47 -2.44
C VAL A 327 -1.29 1.88 -1.08
N ASP A 328 -1.24 2.71 -0.05
CA ASP A 328 -1.62 2.32 1.31
C ASP A 328 -3.02 2.77 1.69
N LEU A 329 -3.52 3.87 1.10
CA LEU A 329 -4.87 4.34 1.30
C LEU A 329 -5.58 4.58 -0.03
N TRP A 330 -6.88 4.28 -0.11
CA TRP A 330 -7.67 4.50 -1.31
C TRP A 330 -8.96 5.27 -0.99
N GLN A 331 -9.09 6.47 -1.55
CA GLN A 331 -10.34 7.22 -1.64
C GLN A 331 -11.21 6.68 -2.77
N PHE A 332 -12.29 5.99 -2.41
CA PHE A 332 -13.09 5.20 -3.36
C PHE A 332 -14.41 5.88 -3.76
N SER A 333 -14.77 6.98 -3.12
CA SER A 333 -15.89 7.85 -3.51
C SER A 333 -15.74 9.23 -2.88
N SER A 334 -16.20 10.26 -3.59
CA SER A 334 -16.41 11.61 -3.05
C SER A 334 -17.87 11.93 -2.74
N GLU A 335 -18.77 10.95 -2.86
CA GLU A 335 -20.21 11.17 -2.72
C GLU A 335 -20.92 10.18 -1.78
N ALA A 336 -20.19 9.52 -0.88
CA ALA A 336 -20.80 8.58 0.04
C ALA A 336 -21.69 9.28 1.08
N THR A 337 -22.76 8.60 1.49
CA THR A 337 -23.63 9.07 2.58
C THR A 337 -23.04 8.63 3.92
N VAL A 338 -22.60 9.60 4.72
CA VAL A 338 -21.99 9.40 6.04
C VAL A 338 -22.54 10.44 7.01
N ALA A 339 -23.03 10.01 8.17
CA ALA A 339 -23.68 10.86 9.18
C ALA A 339 -24.76 11.80 8.60
N GLY A 340 -25.42 11.39 7.51
CA GLY A 340 -26.44 12.18 6.81
C GLY A 340 -25.90 13.23 5.81
N HIS A 341 -24.59 13.25 5.56
CA HIS A 341 -23.92 14.15 4.63
C HIS A 341 -23.29 13.40 3.45
N THR A 342 -22.95 14.14 2.39
CA THR A 342 -22.12 13.67 1.27
C THR A 342 -20.65 13.88 1.62
N ILE A 343 -19.88 12.80 1.74
CA ILE A 343 -18.53 12.80 2.32
C ILE A 343 -17.57 11.92 1.49
N ASP A 344 -16.31 12.34 1.44
CA ASP A 344 -15.20 11.57 0.88
C ASP A 344 -14.86 10.38 1.78
N VAL A 345 -14.78 9.18 1.20
CA VAL A 345 -14.58 7.93 1.96
C VAL A 345 -13.38 7.13 1.48
N ASN A 346 -12.68 6.57 2.46
CA ASN A 346 -11.38 5.95 2.31
C ASN A 346 -11.37 4.54 2.87
N ALA A 347 -10.58 3.67 2.25
CA ALA A 347 -10.27 2.35 2.73
C ALA A 347 -8.77 2.23 2.99
N TYR A 348 -8.41 1.53 4.07
CA TYR A 348 -7.06 1.12 4.44
C TYR A 348 -7.00 -0.41 4.57
N LEU A 349 -5.96 -1.04 4.02
CA LEU A 349 -5.73 -2.49 4.13
C LEU A 349 -4.73 -2.77 5.27
N GLY A 350 -5.23 -2.95 6.48
CA GLY A 350 -4.41 -3.19 7.66
C GLY A 350 -5.05 -2.69 8.93
N ASP A 351 -4.30 -2.71 10.02
CA ASP A 351 -4.70 -2.09 11.28
C ASP A 351 -4.42 -0.59 11.24
N PRO A 352 -5.40 0.30 11.51
CA PRO A 352 -5.19 1.74 11.41
C PRO A 352 -4.09 2.25 12.35
N ARG A 353 -3.77 1.53 13.42
CA ARG A 353 -2.61 1.84 14.29
C ARG A 353 -1.29 1.81 13.54
N ASP A 354 -1.15 0.93 12.55
CA ASP A 354 0.08 0.81 11.76
C ASP A 354 0.31 2.03 10.86
N LEU A 355 -0.76 2.74 10.48
CA LEU A 355 -0.70 3.94 9.64
C LEU A 355 -0.63 5.23 10.47
N PHE A 356 -1.40 5.31 11.55
CA PHE A 356 -1.63 6.56 12.29
C PHE A 356 -0.84 6.69 13.61
N GLY A 357 -0.16 5.63 14.08
CA GLY A 357 0.60 5.63 15.34
C GLY A 357 -0.19 5.11 16.53
#